data_AF-U2RK03-F1
#
_entry.id   AF-U2RK03-F1
#
_cell.length_a   1.000
_cell.length_b   1.000
_cell.length_c   1.000
_cell.angle_alpha   90.00
_cell.angle_beta   90.00
_cell.angle_gamma   90.00
#
_symmetry.space_group_name_H-M   'P 1'
#
loop_
_entity.id
_entity.type
_entity.pdbx_description
1 polymer ?
#
loop_
_entity_poly.entity_id
_entity_poly.type
_entity_poly.pdbx_seq_one_letter_code
_entity_poly.pdbx_strand_id
1 'polypeptide(L)'
;MSVLIGAYAASPAHARWAPDAEEEYFDGLTALTTVRGLELPWIDGLHPHDDAWLLRRFPRRFDAVLTGIPGTMRRLGRDPRFGLASPDADGRAAAVAEATRMLEAAERL
;
A
#
# COMPACT_ATOMS: atom_id res chain seq x y z
N MET A 1 -0.37 14.28 -20.45
CA MET A 1 -1.29 13.84 -19.38
C MET A 1 -0.54 12.82 -18.55
N SER A 2 -0.61 12.88 -17.22
CA SER A 2 0.09 11.94 -16.33
C SER A 2 -0.89 11.15 -15.45
N VAL A 3 -0.52 9.92 -15.08
CA VAL A 3 -1.41 8.94 -14.43
C VAL A 3 -0.79 8.32 -13.17
N LEU A 4 -1.65 8.01 -12.21
CA LEU A 4 -1.34 7.17 -11.05
C LEU A 4 -1.73 5.72 -11.40
N ILE A 5 -0.91 4.75 -11.01
CA ILE A 5 -1.15 3.34 -11.36
C ILE A 5 -1.11 2.42 -10.13
N GLY A 6 -2.02 1.45 -10.08
CA GLY A 6 -2.01 0.33 -9.14
C GLY A 6 -1.01 -0.74 -9.55
N ALA A 7 0.29 -0.43 -9.44
CA ALA A 7 1.38 -1.31 -9.86
C ALA A 7 1.62 -2.49 -8.92
N TYR A 8 1.12 -2.43 -7.68
CA TYR A 8 1.45 -3.40 -6.64
C TYR A 8 1.09 -4.85 -6.98
N ALA A 9 0.05 -5.09 -7.78
CA ALA A 9 -0.32 -6.44 -8.21
C ALA A 9 0.77 -7.12 -9.07
N ALA A 10 1.61 -6.32 -9.73
CA ALA A 10 2.74 -6.78 -10.53
C ALA A 10 4.09 -6.67 -9.78
N SER A 11 4.11 -6.20 -8.53
CA SER A 11 5.36 -6.14 -7.75
C SER A 11 5.87 -7.56 -7.44
N PRO A 12 7.18 -7.82 -7.61
CA PRO A 12 7.79 -9.09 -7.22
C PRO A 12 7.71 -9.37 -5.71
N ALA A 13 7.43 -8.36 -4.87
CA ALA A 13 7.26 -8.51 -3.43
C ALA A 13 6.18 -9.53 -3.03
N HIS A 14 5.16 -9.76 -3.88
CA HIS A 14 4.06 -10.66 -3.56
C HIS A 14 4.27 -12.13 -3.97
N ALA A 15 5.35 -12.44 -4.70
CA ALA A 15 5.67 -13.81 -5.10
C ALA A 15 6.87 -14.36 -4.33
N ARG A 16 8.06 -13.78 -4.57
CA ARG A 16 9.30 -14.07 -3.83
C ARG A 16 10.11 -12.79 -3.80
N TRP A 17 10.17 -12.17 -2.62
CA TRP A 17 10.83 -10.89 -2.49
C TRP A 17 12.33 -11.00 -2.72
N ALA A 18 12.81 -10.28 -3.72
CA ALA A 18 14.20 -10.05 -4.02
C ALA A 18 14.36 -8.52 -4.15
N PRO A 19 14.99 -7.83 -3.17
CA PRO A 19 15.08 -6.37 -3.14
C PRO A 19 15.58 -5.75 -4.45
N ASP A 20 16.61 -6.34 -5.06
CA ASP A 20 17.21 -5.83 -6.29
C ASP A 20 16.24 -5.92 -7.49
N ALA A 21 15.40 -6.96 -7.54
CA ALA A 21 14.41 -7.12 -8.61
C ALA A 21 13.24 -6.14 -8.44
N GLU A 22 12.88 -5.80 -7.21
CA GLU A 22 11.84 -4.80 -6.96
C GLU A 22 12.34 -3.36 -7.21
N GLU A 23 13.62 -3.11 -6.98
CA GLU A 23 14.26 -1.86 -7.39
C GLU A 23 14.32 -1.72 -8.92
N GLU A 24 14.72 -2.78 -9.63
CA GLU A 24 14.65 -2.81 -11.11
C GLU A 24 13.21 -2.59 -11.61
N TYR A 25 12.23 -3.16 -10.91
CA TYR A 25 10.82 -2.91 -11.19
C TYR A 25 10.43 -1.44 -11.03
N PHE A 26 10.83 -0.79 -9.93
CA PHE A 26 10.62 0.64 -9.73
C PHE A 26 11.34 1.47 -10.79
N ASP A 27 12.57 1.13 -11.16
CA ASP A 27 13.32 1.80 -12.23
C ASP A 27 12.59 1.70 -13.57
N GLY A 28 12.06 0.53 -13.92
CA GLY A 28 11.24 0.32 -15.12
C GLY A 28 9.98 1.19 -15.12
N LEU A 29 9.28 1.28 -13.98
CA LEU A 29 8.17 2.22 -13.82
C LEU A 29 8.64 3.67 -13.93
N THR A 30 9.86 3.98 -13.46
CA THR A 30 10.40 5.33 -13.55
C THR A 30 10.72 5.80 -14.97
N ALA A 31 11.04 4.87 -15.86
CA ALA A 31 11.26 5.16 -17.27
C ALA A 31 9.98 5.58 -18.01
N LEU A 32 8.80 5.24 -17.46
CA LEU A 32 7.51 5.61 -18.03
C LEU A 32 7.18 7.07 -17.70
N THR A 33 7.42 7.98 -18.65
CA THR A 33 7.22 9.43 -18.47
C THR A 33 5.77 9.86 -18.24
N THR A 34 4.81 9.00 -18.55
CA THR A 34 3.38 9.23 -18.30
C THR A 34 2.96 8.86 -16.87
N VAL A 35 3.74 8.04 -16.16
CA VAL A 35 3.44 7.65 -14.78
C VAL A 35 3.96 8.73 -13.84
N ARG A 36 3.11 9.20 -12.92
CA ARG A 36 3.47 10.21 -11.92
C ARG A 36 3.49 9.67 -10.49
N GLY A 37 3.01 8.45 -10.27
CA GLY A 37 2.88 7.91 -8.93
C GLY A 37 2.25 6.54 -8.90
N LEU A 38 2.34 5.91 -7.73
CA LEU A 38 1.96 4.53 -7.52
C LEU A 38 0.92 4.44 -6.41
N GLU A 39 -0.09 3.59 -6.61
CA GLU A 39 -0.91 3.11 -5.52
C GLU A 39 -0.19 1.95 -4.80
N LEU A 40 -0.12 2.01 -3.48
CA LEU A 40 0.52 1.04 -2.58
C LEU A 40 -0.54 0.34 -1.72
N PRO A 41 -0.51 -0.99 -1.56
CA PRO A 41 -1.50 -1.72 -0.81
C PRO A 41 -1.14 -1.73 0.67
N TRP A 42 -2.04 -1.22 1.53
CA TRP A 42 -1.89 -1.36 2.97
C TRP A 42 -2.30 -2.76 3.42
N ILE A 43 -1.32 -3.55 3.87
CA ILE A 43 -1.49 -4.92 4.36
C ILE A 43 -0.77 -5.01 5.71
N ASP A 44 -1.32 -4.36 6.73
CA ASP A 44 -0.69 -4.24 8.07
C ASP A 44 0.68 -3.50 8.07
N GLY A 45 1.03 -2.82 6.97
CA GLY A 45 2.29 -2.10 6.77
C GLY A 45 2.36 -1.49 5.36
N LEU A 46 3.41 -0.68 5.12
CA LEU A 46 3.68 -0.07 3.80
C LEU A 46 4.22 -1.09 2.80
N HIS A 47 4.99 -2.07 3.28
CA HIS A 47 5.60 -3.11 2.47
C HIS A 47 5.41 -4.48 3.13
N PRO A 48 5.08 -5.55 2.38
CA PRO A 48 4.85 -6.88 2.97
C PRO A 48 6.05 -7.50 3.69
N HIS A 49 7.27 -6.98 3.48
CA HIS A 49 8.50 -7.53 4.06
C HIS A 49 9.34 -6.54 4.88
N ASP A 50 9.35 -5.26 4.52
CA ASP A 50 10.25 -4.24 5.11
C ASP A 50 9.81 -2.82 4.71
N ASP A 51 9.10 -2.14 5.61
CA ASP A 51 8.68 -0.74 5.43
C ASP A 51 9.87 0.20 5.24
N ALA A 52 10.98 -0.03 5.94
CA ALA A 52 12.14 0.84 5.88
C ALA A 52 12.85 0.72 4.53
N TRP A 53 12.87 -0.47 3.93
CA TRP A 53 13.36 -0.66 2.57
C TRP A 53 12.52 0.14 1.57
N LEU A 54 11.20 0.02 1.62
CA LEU A 54 10.31 0.76 0.72
C LEU A 54 10.48 2.27 0.88
N LEU A 55 10.52 2.79 2.11
CA LEU A 55 10.76 4.22 2.37
C LEU A 55 12.09 4.73 1.80
N ARG A 56 13.13 3.89 1.77
CA ARG A 56 14.43 4.26 1.17
C ARG A 56 14.44 4.16 -0.35
N ARG A 57 13.67 3.22 -0.92
CA ARG A 57 13.72 2.87 -2.35
C ARG A 57 12.57 3.44 -3.17
N PHE A 58 11.50 3.92 -2.55
CA PHE A 58 10.36 4.48 -3.27
C PHE A 58 10.82 5.63 -4.18
N PRO A 59 10.42 5.65 -5.46
CA PRO A 59 10.92 6.64 -6.39
C PRO A 59 10.56 8.07 -5.98
N ARG A 60 11.57 8.91 -5.72
CA ARG A 60 11.38 10.29 -5.24
C ARG A 60 10.51 11.20 -6.11
N ARG A 61 10.37 10.90 -7.40
CA ARG A 61 9.54 11.68 -8.34
C ARG A 61 8.08 11.23 -8.37
N PHE A 62 7.75 10.14 -7.68
CA PHE A 62 6.42 9.56 -7.66
C PHE A 62 5.62 10.06 -6.47
N ASP A 63 4.37 10.43 -6.74
CA ASP A 63 3.34 10.53 -5.71
C ASP A 63 2.98 9.10 -5.22
N ALA A 64 2.59 8.96 -3.95
CA ALA A 64 2.08 7.70 -3.40
C ALA A 64 0.60 7.81 -3.02
N VAL A 65 -0.18 6.79 -3.36
CA VAL A 65 -1.57 6.63 -2.87
C VAL A 65 -1.66 5.36 -2.07
N LEU A 66 -1.91 5.45 -0.76
CA LEU A 66 -2.07 4.27 0.07
C LEU A 66 -3.52 3.76 0.02
N THR A 67 -3.72 2.55 -0.51
CA THR A 67 -5.04 1.93 -0.60
C THR A 67 -5.29 0.94 0.52
N GLY A 68 -6.44 1.07 1.20
CA GLY A 68 -6.85 0.18 2.28
C GLY A 68 -7.55 -1.10 1.80
N ILE A 69 -7.81 -1.25 0.49
CA ILE A 69 -8.65 -2.31 -0.06
C ILE A 69 -8.13 -3.72 0.31
N PRO A 70 -6.87 -4.09 0.03
CA PRO A 70 -6.40 -5.46 0.30
C PRO A 70 -6.39 -5.81 1.79
N GLY A 71 -5.99 -4.88 2.65
CA GLY A 71 -6.03 -5.04 4.12
C GLY A 71 -7.45 -5.19 4.64
N THR A 72 -8.37 -4.33 4.19
CA THR A 72 -9.80 -4.38 4.57
C THR A 72 -10.43 -5.71 4.15
N MET A 73 -10.24 -6.15 2.90
CA MET A 73 -10.81 -7.42 2.43
C MET A 73 -10.25 -8.63 3.18
N ARG A 74 -8.94 -8.63 3.50
CA ARG A 74 -8.33 -9.68 4.32
C ARG A 74 -8.92 -9.72 5.73
N ARG A 75 -9.15 -8.57 6.36
CA ARG A 75 -9.78 -8.47 7.68
C ARG A 75 -11.23 -8.95 7.66
N LEU A 76 -12.02 -8.50 6.68
CA LEU A 76 -13.41 -8.93 6.49
C LEU A 76 -13.56 -10.45 6.30
N GLY A 77 -12.60 -11.09 5.62
CA GLY A 77 -12.57 -12.55 5.49
C GLY A 77 -12.35 -13.31 6.81
N ARG A 78 -11.92 -12.62 7.88
CA ARG A 78 -11.68 -13.19 9.22
C ARG A 78 -12.71 -12.73 10.24
N ASP A 79 -13.08 -11.45 10.19
CA ASP A 79 -14.12 -10.85 11.04
C ASP A 79 -15.07 -10.01 10.18
N PRO A 80 -16.29 -10.50 9.89
CA PRO A 80 -17.26 -9.78 9.06
C PRO A 80 -17.79 -8.50 9.74
N ARG A 81 -17.48 -8.28 11.01
CA ARG A 81 -17.88 -7.07 11.76
C ARG A 81 -16.91 -5.91 11.55
N PHE A 82 -15.76 -6.11 10.90
CA PHE A 82 -14.82 -5.02 10.65
C PHE A 82 -15.38 -4.01 9.63
N GLY A 83 -15.27 -2.71 9.91
CA GLY A 83 -15.53 -1.66 8.91
C GLY A 83 -16.19 -0.41 9.47
N LEU A 84 -16.00 0.72 8.78
CA LEU A 84 -16.57 2.02 9.19
C LEU A 84 -18.11 2.01 9.21
N ALA A 85 -18.72 1.22 8.34
CA ALA A 85 -20.18 1.04 8.25
C ALA A 85 -20.70 -0.17 9.07
N SER A 86 -19.87 -0.76 9.93
CA SER A 86 -20.28 -1.91 10.73
C SER A 86 -21.40 -1.57 11.71
N PRO A 87 -22.38 -2.49 11.93
CA PRO A 87 -23.33 -2.34 13.02
C PRO A 87 -22.67 -2.52 14.40
N ASP A 88 -21.52 -3.19 14.47
CA ASP A 88 -20.75 -3.41 15.69
C ASP A 88 -19.90 -2.17 16.02
N ALA A 89 -20.01 -1.66 17.25
CA ALA A 89 -19.24 -0.51 17.71
C ALA A 89 -17.72 -0.79 17.73
N ASP A 90 -17.33 -1.99 18.13
CA ASP A 90 -15.91 -2.40 18.17
C ASP A 90 -15.37 -2.53 16.74
N GLY A 91 -16.21 -3.00 15.81
CA GLY A 91 -15.89 -3.09 14.39
C GLY A 91 -15.59 -1.73 13.74
N ARG A 92 -16.37 -0.70 14.10
CA ARG A 92 -16.13 0.69 13.66
C ARG A 92 -14.88 1.27 14.32
N ALA A 93 -14.71 1.07 15.63
CA ALA A 93 -13.54 1.55 16.36
C ALA A 93 -12.24 0.96 15.79
N ALA A 94 -12.23 -0.34 15.49
CA ALA A 94 -11.10 -1.00 14.83
C ALA A 94 -10.80 -0.43 13.44
N ALA A 95 -11.83 -0.10 12.65
CA ALA A 95 -11.65 0.50 11.33
C ALA A 95 -11.07 1.94 11.39
N VAL A 96 -11.50 2.75 12.37
CA VAL A 96 -10.93 4.09 12.59
C VAL A 96 -9.47 4.00 13.07
N ALA A 97 -9.18 3.07 13.98
CA ALA A 97 -7.80 2.82 14.42
C ALA A 97 -6.92 2.42 13.22
N GLU A 98 -7.43 1.58 12.33
CA GLU A 98 -6.70 1.21 11.11
C GLU A 98 -6.44 2.38 10.18
N ALA A 99 -7.44 3.23 9.95
CA ALA A 99 -7.29 4.44 9.15
C ALA A 99 -6.25 5.40 9.75
N THR A 100 -6.16 5.46 11.08
CA THR A 100 -5.15 6.27 11.78
C THR A 100 -3.74 5.73 11.52
N ARG A 101 -3.54 4.40 11.62
CA ARG A 101 -2.24 3.78 11.28
C ARG A 101 -1.84 4.01 9.82
N MET A 102 -2.80 3.96 8.91
CA MET A 102 -2.57 4.27 7.50
C MET A 102 -2.15 5.72 7.28
N LEU A 103 -2.79 6.66 7.98
CA LEU A 103 -2.42 8.09 7.91
C LEU A 103 -1.00 8.31 8.42
N GLU A 104 -0.66 7.79 9.60
CA GLU A 104 0.68 7.87 10.17
C GLU A 104 1.76 7.24 9.28
N ALA A 105 1.40 6.21 8.52
CA ALA A 105 2.30 5.59 7.55
C ALA A 105 2.44 6.42 6.27
N ALA A 106 1.35 7.01 5.80
CA ALA A 106 1.35 7.88 4.63
C ALA A 106 2.17 9.16 4.85
N GLU A 107 2.19 9.70 6.08
CA GLU A 107 3.02 10.86 6.44
C GLU A 107 4.54 10.58 6.40
N ARG A 108 4.95 9.31 6.32
CA ARG A 108 6.36 8.91 6.18
C ARG A 108 6.82 8.74 4.73
N LEU A 109 5.89 8.62 3.78
CA LEU A 109 6.15 8.45 2.34
C LEU A 109 6.54 9.79 1.69
#